data_AF-A0A5N5J6H1-F1
#
_entry.id   AF-A0A5N5J6H1-F1
#
_cell.length_a   1.000
_cell.length_b   1.000
_cell.length_c   1.000
_cell.angle_alpha   90.00
_cell.angle_beta   90.00
_cell.angle_gamma   90.00
#
_symmetry.space_group_name_H-M   'P 1'
#
loop_
_entity.id
_entity.type
_entity.pdbx_description
1 polymer ?
#
loop_
_entity_poly.entity_id
_entity_poly.type
_entity_poly.pdbx_seq_one_letter_code
_entity_poly.pdbx_strand_id
1 'polypeptide(L)'
;MVGATSTPSSATPSTTEPIQSTTSSQSTRLSTSSTSSPSSPPASVCISGTFTTNPNQQGLCQFSCSYGYCPPGPCICTSYGAQVPLPPATGVAGYPLAGEDASYIGLCSFTYAYGYFPTTACTSHANGTPQ
;
A
#
# COMPACT_ATOMS: atom_id res chain seq x y z
N MET A 1 -9.39 66.19 26.73
CA MET A 1 -8.37 65.72 25.79
C MET A 1 -9.08 65.03 24.63
N VAL A 2 -8.88 65.60 23.44
CA VAL A 2 -9.43 65.32 22.10
C VAL A 2 -9.33 63.84 21.69
N GLY A 3 -10.10 63.21 20.79
CA GLY A 3 -11.09 63.63 19.78
C GLY A 3 -11.05 62.66 18.58
N ALA A 4 -12.22 62.25 18.06
CA ALA A 4 -12.63 61.86 16.68
C ALA A 4 -11.82 60.81 15.84
N THR A 5 -12.39 59.70 15.33
CA THR A 5 -13.29 59.47 14.15
C THR A 5 -12.53 58.98 12.89
N SER A 6 -13.14 58.02 12.16
CA SER A 6 -13.19 57.88 10.67
C SER A 6 -12.47 56.68 10.00
N THR A 7 -13.26 55.74 9.45
CA THR A 7 -13.08 55.04 8.14
C THR A 7 -13.28 56.06 6.98
N PRO A 8 -13.17 55.80 5.63
CA PRO A 8 -13.17 54.53 4.84
C PRO A 8 -12.36 54.49 3.49
N SER A 9 -12.47 53.35 2.77
CA SER A 9 -12.60 53.07 1.30
C SER A 9 -11.64 53.55 0.17
N SER A 10 -11.57 52.66 -0.84
CA SER A 10 -11.47 52.88 -2.31
C SER A 10 -10.09 53.16 -2.95
N ALA A 11 -9.74 52.76 -4.19
CA ALA A 11 -10.32 51.88 -5.22
C ALA A 11 -9.35 51.78 -6.45
N THR A 12 -9.67 50.89 -7.40
CA THR A 12 -9.47 50.92 -8.89
C THR A 12 -8.08 50.64 -9.53
N PRO A 13 -7.96 50.30 -10.86
CA PRO A 13 -8.93 49.80 -11.89
C PRO A 13 -8.39 48.68 -12.86
N SER A 14 -9.27 48.30 -13.82
CA SER A 14 -9.27 47.33 -14.94
C SER A 14 -8.13 47.28 -15.98
N THR A 15 -8.06 46.15 -16.72
CA THR A 15 -7.95 46.00 -18.21
C THR A 15 -8.08 44.48 -18.51
N THR A 16 -9.14 43.88 -19.08
CA THR A 16 -9.86 43.96 -20.38
C THR A 16 -9.03 43.62 -21.64
N GLU A 17 -9.33 42.42 -22.19
CA GLU A 17 -9.20 41.91 -23.58
C GLU A 17 -7.84 41.47 -24.19
N PRO A 18 -7.80 40.63 -25.27
CA PRO A 18 -8.90 40.16 -26.13
C PRO A 18 -9.08 38.64 -26.29
N ILE A 19 -10.29 38.28 -26.73
CA ILE A 19 -10.63 37.04 -27.44
C ILE A 19 -9.84 36.95 -28.76
N GLN A 20 -9.25 35.79 -29.06
CA GLN A 20 -8.97 35.44 -30.46
C GLN A 20 -9.09 33.93 -30.66
N SER A 21 -10.07 33.61 -31.50
CA SER A 21 -10.38 32.30 -32.03
C SER A 21 -9.23 31.77 -32.89
N THR A 22 -8.83 30.52 -32.68
CA THR A 22 -8.15 29.75 -33.73
C THR A 22 -8.76 28.36 -33.78
N THR A 23 -9.78 28.23 -34.64
CA THR A 23 -10.10 26.97 -35.31
C THR A 23 -8.88 26.56 -36.11
N SER A 24 -8.27 25.42 -35.82
CA SER A 24 -7.66 24.61 -36.89
C SER A 24 -7.42 23.17 -36.44
N SER A 25 -8.17 22.30 -37.10
CA SER A 25 -7.96 20.88 -37.30
C SER A 25 -6.48 20.49 -37.36
N GLN A 26 -6.10 19.36 -36.75
CA GLN A 26 -5.62 18.18 -37.50
C GLN A 26 -5.03 17.07 -36.60
N SER A 27 -5.40 15.86 -36.99
CA SER A 27 -4.55 14.67 -37.10
C SER A 27 -4.08 13.96 -35.83
N THR A 28 -4.79 12.85 -35.57
CA THR A 28 -4.24 11.52 -35.22
C THR A 28 -2.74 11.47 -34.94
N ARG A 29 -2.41 11.24 -33.67
CA ARG A 29 -1.58 10.08 -33.34
C ARG A 29 -2.25 9.29 -32.22
N LEU A 30 -2.69 8.10 -32.60
CA LEU A 30 -2.86 6.98 -31.69
C LEU A 30 -1.53 6.82 -30.97
N SER A 31 -1.44 7.31 -29.74
CA SER A 31 -0.32 6.99 -28.87
C SER A 31 -0.47 5.52 -28.52
N THR A 32 0.11 4.68 -29.36
CA THR A 32 0.48 3.32 -29.02
C THR A 32 1.47 3.45 -27.87
N SER A 33 0.95 3.56 -26.66
CA SER A 33 1.70 3.39 -25.43
C SER A 33 2.12 1.94 -25.41
N SER A 34 3.22 1.64 -26.09
CA SER A 34 4.02 0.46 -25.81
C SER A 34 4.33 0.53 -24.32
N THR A 35 3.59 -0.25 -23.54
CA THR A 35 3.87 -0.50 -22.12
C THR A 35 5.23 -1.17 -22.08
N SER A 36 6.28 -0.35 -22.05
CA SER A 36 7.61 -0.74 -21.65
C SER A 36 7.48 -1.24 -20.22
N SER A 37 7.45 -2.55 -20.08
CA SER A 37 7.70 -3.27 -18.84
C SER A 37 8.83 -2.57 -18.08
N PRO A 38 8.63 -2.09 -16.85
CA PRO A 38 9.74 -1.60 -16.06
C PRO A 38 10.62 -2.79 -15.71
N SER A 39 11.65 -3.03 -16.52
CA SER A 39 12.84 -3.79 -16.10
C SER A 39 13.59 -2.96 -15.07
N SER A 40 12.99 -2.78 -13.90
CA SER A 40 13.74 -2.47 -12.70
C SER A 40 14.69 -3.65 -12.45
N PRO A 41 15.93 -3.44 -11.96
CA PRO A 41 16.71 -4.54 -11.43
C PRO A 41 15.84 -5.32 -10.43
N PRO A 42 15.97 -6.64 -10.27
CA PRO A 42 15.18 -7.36 -9.28
C PRO A 42 15.49 -6.68 -7.95
N ALA A 43 14.55 -5.90 -7.44
CA ALA A 43 14.68 -5.34 -6.12
C ALA A 43 14.84 -6.56 -5.22
N SER A 44 16.01 -6.69 -4.59
CA SER A 44 16.28 -7.81 -3.71
C SER A 44 15.32 -7.68 -2.53
N VAL A 45 14.24 -8.45 -2.56
CA VAL A 45 13.26 -8.49 -1.49
C VAL A 45 13.70 -9.49 -0.45
N CYS A 46 13.20 -9.33 0.77
CA CYS A 46 13.36 -10.38 1.74
C CYS A 46 12.68 -11.64 1.20
N ILE A 47 13.39 -12.76 1.13
CA ILE A 47 12.87 -14.09 0.72
C ILE A 47 12.85 -15.11 1.86
N SER A 48 13.42 -14.74 3.01
CA SER A 48 13.33 -15.54 4.22
C SER A 48 13.42 -14.61 5.42
N GLY A 49 12.49 -14.78 6.35
CA GLY A 49 12.43 -13.99 7.56
C GLY A 49 11.89 -14.82 8.70
N THR A 50 12.22 -14.42 9.91
CA THR A 50 11.82 -15.11 11.13
C THR A 50 11.27 -14.11 12.13
N PHE A 51 10.71 -14.62 13.22
CA PHE A 51 10.37 -13.82 14.38
C PHE A 51 10.87 -14.49 15.64
N THR A 52 11.44 -13.70 16.55
CA THR A 52 12.09 -14.22 17.77
C THR A 52 11.16 -14.26 18.98
N THR A 53 10.09 -13.46 19.00
CA THR A 53 9.28 -13.26 20.20
C THR A 53 8.11 -14.25 20.26
N ASN A 54 7.47 -14.54 19.13
CA ASN A 54 6.30 -15.41 19.04
C ASN A 54 6.51 -16.52 17.99
N PRO A 55 6.43 -17.80 18.37
CA PRO A 55 6.54 -18.91 17.42
C PRO A 55 5.39 -18.94 16.42
N ASN A 56 4.21 -18.43 16.79
CA ASN A 56 3.08 -18.34 15.87
C ASN A 56 3.37 -17.37 14.72
N GLN A 57 3.97 -16.21 15.02
CA GLN A 57 4.36 -15.22 14.01
C GLN A 57 5.55 -15.68 13.15
N GLN A 58 6.39 -16.58 13.66
CA GLN A 58 7.52 -17.14 12.91
C GLN A 58 7.06 -17.83 11.61
N GLY A 59 6.01 -18.66 11.66
CA GLY A 59 5.48 -19.35 10.48
C GLY A 59 4.90 -18.38 9.45
N LEU A 60 4.18 -17.35 9.92
CA LEU A 60 3.65 -16.28 9.10
C LEU A 60 4.75 -15.47 8.40
N CYS A 61 5.81 -15.12 9.13
CA CYS A 61 6.96 -14.41 8.59
C CYS A 61 7.71 -15.27 7.57
N GLN A 62 8.02 -16.52 7.87
CA GLN A 62 8.68 -17.43 6.92
C GLN A 62 7.92 -17.50 5.58
N PHE A 63 6.60 -17.70 5.65
CA PHE A 63 5.76 -17.78 4.47
C PHE A 63 5.69 -16.43 3.72
N SER A 64 5.30 -15.36 4.40
CA SER A 64 5.09 -14.04 3.77
C SER A 64 6.39 -13.48 3.19
N CYS A 65 7.50 -13.64 3.93
CA CYS A 65 8.81 -13.22 3.48
C CYS A 65 9.30 -14.08 2.30
N SER A 66 8.99 -15.38 2.17
CA SER A 66 9.31 -16.13 0.95
C SER A 66 8.71 -15.56 -0.34
N TYR A 67 7.62 -14.80 -0.21
CA TYR A 67 6.97 -14.10 -1.32
C TYR A 67 7.28 -12.59 -1.34
N GLY A 68 8.35 -12.13 -0.68
CA GLY A 68 8.69 -10.70 -0.68
C GLY A 68 7.76 -9.80 0.13
N TYR A 69 6.74 -10.37 0.79
CA TYR A 69 5.79 -9.64 1.63
C TYR A 69 6.27 -9.63 3.09
N CYS A 70 7.46 -9.06 3.31
CA CYS A 70 8.12 -9.03 4.62
C CYS A 70 8.07 -7.61 5.19
N PRO A 71 7.01 -7.22 5.92
CA PRO A 71 6.91 -5.89 6.51
C PRO A 71 8.02 -5.69 7.57
N PRO A 72 8.72 -4.54 7.55
CA PRO A 72 9.72 -4.23 8.57
C PRO A 72 9.04 -3.98 9.91
N GLY A 73 9.47 -4.68 10.96
CA GLY A 73 8.91 -4.57 12.31
C GLY A 73 8.53 -5.94 12.88
N PRO A 74 7.43 -6.56 12.40
CA PRO A 74 6.99 -7.87 12.89
C PRO A 74 7.80 -9.04 12.33
N CYS A 75 8.59 -8.85 11.28
CA CYS A 75 9.45 -9.90 10.73
C CYS A 75 10.90 -9.42 10.64
N ILE A 76 11.81 -10.28 11.03
CA ILE A 76 13.26 -10.08 10.90
C ILE A 76 13.70 -10.79 9.64
N CYS A 77 14.10 -10.03 8.63
CA CYS A 77 14.62 -10.63 7.41
C CYS A 77 15.99 -11.27 7.66
N THR A 78 16.15 -12.53 7.26
CA THR A 78 17.40 -13.29 7.36
C THR A 78 18.05 -13.52 6.00
N SER A 79 17.30 -13.41 4.90
CA SER A 79 17.85 -13.55 3.55
C SER A 79 17.10 -12.70 2.52
N TYR A 80 17.86 -12.10 1.61
CA TYR A 80 17.35 -11.30 0.49
C TYR A 80 17.65 -11.99 -0.83
N GLY A 81 16.74 -11.88 -1.79
CA GLY A 81 16.86 -12.54 -3.09
C GLY A 81 15.88 -11.99 -4.11
N ALA A 82 15.78 -12.70 -5.24
CA ALA A 82 14.82 -12.34 -6.28
C ALA A 82 13.38 -12.56 -5.80
N GLN A 83 12.49 -11.65 -6.16
CA GLN A 83 11.07 -11.73 -5.86
C GLN A 83 10.46 -13.01 -6.47
N VAL A 84 9.88 -13.86 -5.62
CA VAL A 84 9.15 -15.05 -6.05
C VAL A 84 7.74 -14.63 -6.49
N PRO A 85 7.24 -15.10 -7.65
CA PRO A 85 5.86 -14.86 -8.05
C PRO A 85 4.89 -15.56 -7.10
N LEU A 86 3.85 -14.83 -6.69
CA LEU A 86 2.85 -15.34 -5.78
C LEU A 86 1.91 -16.30 -6.51
N PRO A 87 1.46 -17.39 -5.86
CA PRO A 87 0.44 -18.26 -6.44
C PRO A 87 -0.89 -17.49 -6.60
N PRO A 88 -1.88 -18.05 -7.31
CA PRO A 88 -3.20 -17.43 -7.40
C PRO A 88 -3.81 -17.27 -6.00
N ALA A 89 -4.24 -16.05 -5.66
CA ALA A 89 -4.91 -15.81 -4.40
C ALA A 89 -6.28 -16.51 -4.40
N THR A 90 -6.57 -17.28 -3.36
CA THR A 90 -7.89 -17.92 -3.13
C THR A 90 -8.95 -16.92 -2.68
N GLY A 91 -8.56 -15.71 -2.27
CA GLY A 91 -9.47 -14.65 -1.84
C GLY A 91 -10.03 -14.84 -0.43
N VAL A 92 -9.48 -15.79 0.36
CA VAL A 92 -9.87 -15.97 1.75
C VAL A 92 -9.15 -14.93 2.61
N ALA A 93 -9.90 -14.14 3.37
CA ALA A 93 -9.33 -13.20 4.33
C ALA A 93 -9.12 -13.89 5.69
N GLY A 94 -7.90 -13.77 6.21
CA GLY A 94 -7.54 -14.16 7.57
C GLY A 94 -7.49 -12.95 8.48
N TYR A 95 -7.87 -13.15 9.73
CA TYR A 95 -7.88 -12.15 10.79
C TYR A 95 -6.97 -12.60 11.93
N PRO A 96 -6.34 -11.66 12.64
CA PRO A 96 -5.55 -11.99 13.82
C PRO A 96 -6.45 -12.50 14.95
N LEU A 97 -5.90 -13.34 15.83
CA LEU A 97 -6.58 -13.72 17.07
C LEU A 97 -6.76 -12.50 18.00
N ALA A 98 -7.77 -12.56 18.86
CA ALA A 98 -7.99 -11.52 19.87
C ALA A 98 -6.77 -11.38 20.79
N GLY A 99 -6.22 -10.16 20.88
CA GLY A 99 -5.02 -9.85 21.68
C GLY A 99 -3.72 -9.74 20.88
N GLU A 100 -3.76 -10.02 19.57
CA GLU A 100 -2.62 -9.83 18.67
C GLU A 100 -2.59 -8.41 18.07
N ASP A 101 -1.41 -7.93 17.67
CA ASP A 101 -1.23 -6.59 17.13
C ASP A 101 -1.75 -6.43 15.68
N ALA A 102 -1.93 -5.17 15.26
CA ALA A 102 -2.31 -4.83 13.87
C ALA A 102 -1.33 -5.37 12.82
N SER A 103 -0.09 -5.65 13.20
CA SER A 103 0.91 -6.32 12.35
C SER A 103 0.41 -7.67 11.82
N TYR A 104 -0.36 -8.43 12.60
CA TYR A 104 -0.90 -9.71 12.16
C TYR A 104 -2.05 -9.56 11.16
N ILE A 105 -2.72 -8.41 11.05
CA ILE A 105 -3.83 -8.21 10.10
C ILE A 105 -3.34 -8.43 8.66
N GLY A 106 -2.22 -7.79 8.31
CA GLY A 106 -1.63 -7.95 6.97
C GLY A 106 -1.12 -9.36 6.73
N LEU A 107 -0.42 -9.95 7.71
CA LEU A 107 0.13 -11.29 7.57
C LEU A 107 -0.95 -12.38 7.50
N CYS A 108 -1.95 -12.36 8.40
CA CYS A 108 -3.05 -13.33 8.40
C CYS A 108 -3.88 -13.24 7.12
N SER A 109 -4.17 -12.02 6.65
CA SER A 109 -4.89 -11.83 5.39
C SER A 109 -4.10 -12.38 4.21
N PHE A 110 -2.79 -12.18 4.20
CA PHE A 110 -1.91 -12.70 3.15
C PHE A 110 -1.85 -14.23 3.19
N THR A 111 -1.54 -14.83 4.34
CA THR A 111 -1.39 -16.29 4.44
C THR A 111 -2.68 -17.03 4.07
N TYR A 112 -3.83 -16.55 4.53
CA TYR A 112 -5.13 -17.14 4.19
C TYR A 112 -5.42 -17.03 2.68
N ALA A 113 -5.10 -15.88 2.08
CA ALA A 113 -5.27 -15.67 0.64
C ALA A 113 -4.40 -16.61 -0.21
N TYR A 114 -3.33 -17.20 0.35
CA TYR A 114 -2.45 -18.13 -0.35
C TYR A 114 -2.50 -19.56 0.22
N GLY A 115 -3.48 -19.88 1.08
CA GLY A 115 -3.74 -21.24 1.54
C GLY A 115 -2.93 -21.69 2.76
N TYR A 116 -2.29 -20.77 3.49
CA TYR A 116 -1.63 -21.05 4.75
C TYR A 116 -2.51 -20.58 5.94
N PHE A 117 -2.98 -21.54 6.73
CA PHE A 117 -4.00 -21.33 7.77
C PHE A 117 -3.48 -21.69 9.17
N PRO A 118 -2.68 -20.80 9.82
CA PRO A 118 -2.20 -21.05 11.17
C PRO A 118 -3.29 -20.70 12.19
N THR A 119 -3.94 -21.70 12.77
CA THR A 119 -5.02 -21.51 13.77
C THR A 119 -4.55 -20.91 15.11
N THR A 120 -3.23 -20.83 15.31
CA THR A 120 -2.62 -20.34 16.56
C THR A 120 -2.33 -18.84 16.59
N ALA A 121 -2.32 -18.17 15.43
CA ALA A 121 -2.16 -16.71 15.30
C ALA A 121 -3.26 -16.06 14.46
N CYS A 122 -3.89 -16.83 13.56
CA CYS A 122 -4.90 -16.34 12.64
C CYS A 122 -6.17 -17.18 12.68
N THR A 123 -7.28 -16.52 12.45
CA THR A 123 -8.61 -17.12 12.37
C THR A 123 -9.33 -16.61 11.11
N SER A 124 -10.31 -17.37 10.63
CA SER A 124 -11.26 -16.91 9.60
C SER A 124 -12.35 -15.99 10.16
N HIS A 125 -12.45 -15.85 11.48
CA HIS A 125 -13.45 -14.99 12.11
C HIS A 125 -12.94 -13.56 12.30
N ALA A 126 -13.68 -12.60 11.75
CA ALA A 126 -13.40 -11.18 11.93
C ALA A 126 -13.40 -10.70 13.40
N ASN A 127 -13.96 -11.49 14.33
CA ASN A 127 -13.96 -11.22 15.77
C ASN A 127 -12.71 -11.75 16.51
N GLY A 128 -11.74 -12.34 15.80
CA GLY A 128 -10.55 -12.89 16.44
C GLY A 128 -10.80 -14.14 17.30
N THR A 129 -11.98 -14.76 17.19
CA THR A 129 -12.32 -16.01 17.88
C THR A 129 -11.62 -17.20 17.22
N PRO A 130 -11.02 -18.12 18.01
CA PRO A 130 -10.38 -19.31 17.45
C PRO A 130 -11.40 -20.16 16.68
N GLN A 131 -10.93 -20.80 15.61
CA GLN A 131 -11.73 -21.70 14.76
C GLN A 131 -11.85 -23.09 15.37
#